data_AF-A0A2V3HXC1-F1
#
_entry.id   AF-A0A2V3HXC1-F1
#
_cell.length_a   1.000
_cell.length_b   1.000
_cell.length_c   1.000
_cell.angle_alpha   90.00
_cell.angle_beta   90.00
_cell.angle_gamma   90.00
#
_symmetry.space_group_name_H-M   'P 1'
#
loop_
_entity.id
_entity.type
_entity.pdbx_description
1 polymer ?
#
loop_
_entity_poly.entity_id
_entity_poly.type
_entity_poly.pdbx_seq_one_letter_code
_entity_poly.pdbx_strand_id
1 'polypeptide(L)'
;MTTTLTQTEWVVLKFGGGLITEKEKLLTARNQVIDALAGAVSDIQAAGKSPIVVHGAGSFGHIKAKRWRLHEGRNDGWSPE
;
A
#
# COMPACT_ATOMS: atom_id res chain seq x y z
N MET A 1 -25.10 35.32 3.36
CA MET A 1 -23.76 34.73 3.14
C MET A 1 -23.98 33.24 2.92
N THR A 2 -23.90 32.78 1.67
CA THR A 2 -24.02 31.35 1.34
C THR A 2 -22.70 30.67 1.64
N THR A 3 -22.68 29.83 2.68
CA THR A 3 -21.55 28.95 2.98
C THR A 3 -21.46 27.91 1.88
N THR A 4 -20.59 28.13 0.90
CA THR A 4 -20.25 27.09 -0.08
C THR A 4 -19.50 26.01 0.68
N LEU A 5 -20.15 24.87 0.95
CA LEU A 5 -19.46 23.68 1.41
C LEU A 5 -18.47 23.29 0.31
N THR A 6 -17.19 23.52 0.54
CA THR A 6 -16.13 23.05 -0.37
C THR A 6 -16.15 21.53 -0.27
N GLN A 7 -16.66 20.87 -1.31
CA GLN A 7 -16.60 19.42 -1.43
C GLN A 7 -15.13 19.00 -1.43
N THR A 8 -14.72 18.14 -0.50
CA THR A 8 -13.36 17.60 -0.47
C THR A 8 -13.09 16.79 -1.74
N GLU A 9 -12.07 17.18 -2.51
CA GLU A 9 -11.59 16.43 -3.66
C GLU A 9 -10.64 15.32 -3.20
N TRP A 10 -11.15 14.09 -3.15
CA TRP A 10 -10.37 12.91 -2.75
C TRP A 10 -9.59 12.32 -3.91
N VAL A 11 -8.35 11.89 -3.66
CA VAL A 11 -7.50 11.20 -4.64
C VAL A 11 -7.01 9.89 -4.04
N VAL A 12 -7.36 8.75 -4.65
CA VAL A 12 -6.88 7.44 -4.17
C VAL A 12 -5.61 7.05 -4.93
N LEU A 13 -4.52 6.83 -4.21
CA LEU A 13 -3.25 6.36 -4.75
C LEU A 13 -2.99 4.93 -4.31
N LYS A 14 -2.85 4.01 -5.28
CA LYS A 14 -2.52 2.60 -5.00
C LYS A 14 -1.06 2.31 -5.37
N PHE A 15 -0.20 2.20 -4.38
CA PHE A 15 1.18 1.75 -4.59
C PHE A 15 1.26 0.23 -4.61
N GLY A 16 1.92 -0.32 -5.63
CA GLY A 16 2.17 -1.76 -5.73
C GLY A 16 3.17 -2.22 -4.68
N GLY A 17 2.98 -3.42 -4.10
CA GLY A 17 3.90 -3.93 -3.08
C GLY A 17 5.34 -4.09 -3.57
N GLY A 18 5.52 -4.49 -4.84
CA GLY A 18 6.85 -4.61 -5.46
C GLY A 18 7.52 -3.28 -5.80
N LEU A 19 6.77 -2.16 -5.79
CA LEU A 19 7.35 -0.82 -5.93
C LEU A 19 8.04 -0.41 -4.62
N ILE A 20 7.41 -0.68 -3.49
CA ILE A 20 7.86 -0.25 -2.16
C ILE A 20 8.70 -1.29 -1.41
N THR A 21 8.87 -2.48 -1.97
CA THR A 21 9.67 -3.57 -1.38
C THR A 21 10.52 -4.30 -2.41
N GLU A 22 11.57 -4.98 -1.94
CA GLU A 22 12.26 -5.99 -2.74
C GLU A 22 11.43 -7.28 -2.74
N LYS A 23 11.05 -7.81 -3.90
CA LYS A 23 10.18 -9.00 -3.98
C LYS A 23 10.92 -10.27 -3.55
N GLU A 24 12.22 -10.30 -3.77
CA GLU A 24 13.09 -11.45 -3.57
C GLU A 24 13.67 -11.52 -2.15
N LYS A 25 13.68 -10.40 -1.40
CA LYS A 25 14.15 -10.35 -0.01
C LYS A 25 12.99 -10.15 0.97
N LEU A 26 12.93 -11.02 1.97
CA LEU A 26 11.96 -10.95 3.05
C LEU A 26 12.06 -9.62 3.79
N LEU A 27 10.91 -8.99 4.04
CA LEU A 27 10.78 -7.83 4.93
C LEU A 27 11.72 -6.67 4.57
N THR A 28 11.96 -6.45 3.28
CA THR A 28 12.92 -5.46 2.79
C THR A 28 12.19 -4.32 2.09
N ALA A 29 12.15 -3.16 2.75
CA ALA A 29 11.55 -1.94 2.21
C ALA A 29 12.53 -1.19 1.29
N ARG A 30 12.01 -0.57 0.23
CA ARG A 30 12.76 0.36 -0.63
C ARG A 30 12.57 1.78 -0.11
N ASN A 31 13.28 2.15 0.96
CA ASN A 31 13.09 3.44 1.65
C ASN A 31 13.19 4.64 0.69
N GLN A 32 14.18 4.67 -0.20
CA GLN A 32 14.31 5.75 -1.19
C GLN A 32 13.09 5.90 -2.10
N VAL A 33 12.43 4.78 -2.45
CA VAL A 33 11.19 4.83 -3.24
C VAL A 33 10.04 5.32 -2.39
N ILE A 34 9.94 4.87 -1.13
CA ILE A 34 8.90 5.32 -0.20
C ILE A 34 9.01 6.83 0.04
N ASP A 35 10.22 7.35 0.23
CA ASP A 35 10.46 8.79 0.42
C ASP A 35 10.03 9.60 -0.81
N ALA A 36 10.36 9.14 -2.02
CA ALA A 36 9.92 9.79 -3.26
C ALA A 36 8.39 9.77 -3.42
N LEU A 37 7.74 8.65 -3.06
CA LEU A 37 6.28 8.54 -3.08
C LEU A 37 5.62 9.44 -2.02
N ALA A 38 6.23 9.60 -0.86
CA ALA A 38 5.77 10.55 0.16
C ALA A 38 5.82 12.00 -0.37
N GLY A 39 6.85 12.35 -1.14
CA GLY A 39 6.92 13.62 -1.88
C GLY A 39 5.74 13.81 -2.83
N ALA A 40 5.45 12.80 -3.67
CA ALA A 40 4.30 12.86 -4.60
C ALA A 40 2.94 12.98 -3.87
N VAL A 41 2.78 12.36 -2.70
CA VAL A 41 1.58 12.52 -1.86
C VAL A 41 1.51 13.95 -1.29
N SER A 42 2.64 14.52 -0.89
CA SER A 42 2.72 15.91 -0.41
C SER A 42 2.32 16.91 -1.50
N ASP A 43 2.76 16.69 -2.74
CA ASP A 43 2.37 17.54 -3.88
C ASP A 43 0.85 17.56 -4.11
N ILE A 44 0.18 16.42 -3.90
CA ILE A 44 -1.28 16.30 -4.02
C ILE A 44 -1.99 17.09 -2.90
N GLN A 45 -1.46 17.05 -1.67
CA GLN A 45 -1.96 17.86 -0.56
C GLN A 45 -1.76 19.34 -0.83
N ALA A 46 -0.59 19.73 -1.33
CA ALA A 46 -0.26 21.11 -1.68
C ALA A 46 -1.19 21.65 -2.80
N ALA A 47 -1.66 20.77 -3.68
CA ALA A 47 -2.65 21.09 -4.71
C ALA A 47 -4.11 21.17 -4.19
N GLY A 48 -4.32 21.20 -2.87
CA GLY A 48 -5.64 21.36 -2.24
C GLY A 48 -6.51 20.10 -2.23
N LYS A 49 -5.96 18.93 -2.57
CA LYS A 49 -6.68 17.67 -2.60
C LYS A 49 -6.42 16.84 -1.36
N SER A 50 -7.28 15.86 -1.09
CA SER A 50 -7.15 14.93 0.04
C SER A 50 -6.74 13.54 -0.44
N PRO A 51 -5.43 13.19 -0.38
CA PRO A 51 -4.98 11.88 -0.82
C PRO A 51 -5.33 10.78 0.18
N ILE A 52 -5.73 9.63 -0.34
CA ILE A 52 -5.88 8.36 0.37
C ILE A 52 -4.84 7.41 -0.20
N VAL A 53 -3.90 6.97 0.63
CA VAL A 53 -2.84 6.06 0.22
C VAL A 53 -3.23 4.63 0.57
N VAL A 54 -3.22 3.77 -0.44
CA VAL A 54 -3.34 2.32 -0.29
C VAL A 54 -2.06 1.69 -0.82
N HIS A 55 -1.48 0.74 -0.11
CA HIS A 55 -0.28 0.06 -0.60
C HIS A 55 -0.51 -1.45 -0.74
N GLY A 56 0.32 -2.12 -1.53
CA GLY A 56 0.40 -3.58 -1.55
C GLY A 56 1.27 -4.07 -0.40
N ALA A 57 1.05 -5.31 0.05
CA ALA A 57 1.78 -5.85 1.20
C ALA A 57 3.27 -6.13 0.94
N GLY A 58 3.70 -6.18 -0.33
CA GLY A 58 5.10 -6.40 -0.71
C GLY A 58 5.69 -7.68 -0.13
N SER A 59 7.00 -7.72 0.08
CA SER A 59 7.67 -8.86 0.73
C SER A 59 7.28 -9.07 2.20
N PHE A 60 6.54 -8.15 2.81
CA PHE A 60 6.06 -8.27 4.18
C PHE A 60 4.82 -9.15 4.31
N GLY A 61 3.90 -9.08 3.35
CA GLY A 61 2.70 -9.92 3.34
C GLY A 61 2.74 -11.04 2.31
N HIS A 62 3.25 -10.79 1.10
CA HIS A 62 3.13 -11.75 -0.01
C HIS A 62 3.87 -13.06 0.27
N ILE A 63 5.08 -12.97 0.82
CA ILE A 63 5.91 -14.15 1.13
C ILE A 63 5.27 -14.96 2.26
N LYS A 64 4.75 -14.29 3.31
CA LYS A 64 4.03 -14.96 4.40
C LYS A 64 2.74 -15.61 3.91
N ALA A 65 1.93 -14.89 3.14
CA ALA A 65 0.68 -15.41 2.59
C ALA A 65 0.89 -16.64 1.70
N LYS A 66 1.99 -16.64 0.92
CA LYS A 66 2.40 -17.80 0.12
C LYS A 66 2.84 -18.98 1.00
N ARG A 67 3.69 -18.73 2.03
CA ARG A 67 4.14 -19.76 2.99
C ARG A 67 2.96 -20.45 3.69
N TRP A 68 1.97 -19.67 4.13
CA TRP A 68 0.81 -20.17 4.86
C TRP A 68 -0.39 -20.51 3.95
N ARG A 69 -0.19 -20.49 2.63
CA ARG A 69 -1.21 -20.84 1.63
C ARG A 69 -2.55 -20.09 1.83
N LEU A 70 -2.51 -18.84 2.31
CA LEU A 70 -3.72 -18.08 2.67
C LEU A 70 -4.70 -17.89 1.51
N HIS A 71 -4.20 -17.90 0.27
CA HIS A 71 -5.01 -17.82 -0.94
C HIS A 71 -5.94 -19.04 -1.15
N GLU A 72 -5.70 -20.15 -0.45
CA GLU A 72 -6.54 -21.36 -0.53
C GLU A 72 -7.77 -21.27 0.39
N GLY A 73 -7.87 -20.24 1.22
CA GLY A 73 -8.92 -20.15 2.24
C GLY A 73 -8.71 -21.16 3.36
N ARG A 74 -9.80 -21.70 3.92
CA ARG A 74 -9.73 -22.70 4.99
C ARG A 74 -9.30 -24.04 4.42
N ASN A 75 -8.14 -24.53 4.82
CA ASN A 75 -7.61 -25.83 4.45
C ASN A 75 -7.58 -26.74 5.68
N ASP A 76 -8.58 -27.61 5.83
CA ASP A 76 -8.72 -28.51 6.99
C ASP A 76 -7.62 -29.58 7.07
N GLY A 77 -6.86 -29.80 5.99
CA GLY A 77 -5.74 -30.73 5.92
C GLY A 77 -4.35 -30.07 6.03
N TRP A 78 -4.30 -28.78 6.37
CA TRP A 78 -3.01 -28.08 6.48
C TRP A 78 -2.29 -28.45 7.78
N SER A 79 -1.06 -28.95 7.64
CA SER A 79 -0.08 -29.02 8.72
C SER A 79 1.13 -28.17 8.35
N PRO A 80 1.71 -27.38 9.28
CA PRO A 80 3.02 -26.82 9.06
C PRO A 80 4.05 -27.96 8.97
N GLU A 81 4.95 -27.89 7.98
CA GLU A 81 6.22 -28.64 8.03
C GLU A 81 7.05 -28.23 9.25
#